data_AF-A0A952UW88-F1
#
_entry.id   AF-A0A952UW88-F1
#
_cell.length_a   1.000
_cell.length_b   1.000
_cell.length_c   1.000
_cell.angle_alpha   90.00
_cell.angle_beta   90.00
_cell.angle_gamma   90.00
#
_symmetry.space_group_name_H-M   'P 1'
#
loop_
_entity.id
_entity.type
_entity.pdbx_description
1 polymer ?
#
loop_
_entity_poly.entity_id
_entity_poly.type
_entity_poly.pdbx_seq_one_letter_code
_entity_poly.pdbx_strand_id
1 'polypeptide(L)' 'MATNRALPDDMADLERAAREVEWIAGALTHFGKVWGSMTDANKRRLLRALVASVCVDEESGDCTVELVNFAAIERTKEAA' A
#
# COMPACT_ATOMS: atom_id res chain seq x y z
N MET A 1 25.79 -30.71 -4.12
CA MET A 1 26.47 -29.55 -3.51
C MET A 1 25.75 -28.29 -3.99
N ALA A 2 24.70 -27.87 -3.29
CA ALA A 2 24.01 -26.62 -3.55
C ALA A 2 23.96 -25.88 -2.22
N THR A 3 24.95 -25.04 -1.92
CA THR A 3 24.97 -24.26 -0.66
C THR A 3 26.17 -23.31 -0.66
N ASN A 4 26.01 -22.13 -1.27
CA ASN A 4 26.70 -20.91 -0.83
C ASN A 4 26.10 -19.64 -1.47
N ARG A 5 25.43 -19.77 -2.62
CA ARG A 5 24.85 -18.63 -3.35
C ARG A 5 23.44 -18.20 -2.90
N ALA A 6 22.65 -19.12 -2.34
CA ALA A 6 21.28 -18.83 -1.89
C ALA A 6 21.22 -17.99 -0.59
N LEU A 7 22.12 -18.23 0.37
CA LEU A 7 22.14 -17.47 1.65
C LEU A 7 22.32 -15.95 1.48
N PRO A 8 23.25 -15.46 0.63
CA PRO A 8 23.39 -14.04 0.35
C PRO A 8 22.15 -13.40 -0.28
N ASP A 9 21.49 -14.12 -1.19
CA ASP A 9 20.29 -13.66 -1.89
C ASP A 9 19.10 -13.61 -0.91
N ASP A 10 18.91 -14.65 -0.10
CA ASP A 10 17.88 -14.70 0.95
C ASP A 10 18.06 -13.58 1.99
N MET A 11 19.31 -13.24 2.32
CA MET A 11 19.63 -12.16 3.26
C MET A 11 19.37 -10.77 2.65
N ALA A 12 19.68 -10.59 1.36
CA ALA A 12 19.39 -9.35 0.64
C ALA A 12 17.88 -9.12 0.49
N ASP A 13 17.12 -10.18 0.24
CA ASP A 13 15.66 -10.12 0.19
C ASP A 13 15.05 -9.80 1.55
N LEU A 14 15.59 -10.37 2.63
CA LEU A 14 15.16 -10.03 3.99
C LEU A 14 15.45 -8.57 4.34
N GLU A 15 16.62 -8.04 3.97
CA GLU A 15 16.95 -6.62 4.17
C GLU A 15 16.04 -5.70 3.36
N ARG A 16 15.69 -6.07 2.13
CA ARG A 16 14.76 -5.31 1.29
C ARG A 16 13.37 -5.29 1.92
N ALA A 17 12.87 -6.44 2.35
CA ALA A 17 11.58 -6.55 3.03
C ALA A 17 11.57 -5.74 4.33
N ALA A 18 12.64 -5.76 5.12
CA ALA A 18 12.76 -4.97 6.35
C ALA A 18 12.71 -3.46 6.07
N ARG A 19 13.44 -2.99 5.04
CA ARG A 19 13.41 -1.57 4.62
C ARG A 19 12.04 -1.15 4.08
N GLU A 20 11.37 -2.03 3.36
CA GLU A 20 10.02 -1.77 2.85
C GLU A 20 9.01 -1.67 4.01
N VAL A 21 9.09 -2.57 4.99
CA VAL A 21 8.29 -2.52 6.21
C VAL A 21 8.56 -1.24 7.00
N GLU A 22 9.83 -0.86 7.18
CA GLU A 22 10.20 0.38 7.88
C GLU A 22 9.67 1.62 7.16
N TRP A 23 9.74 1.64 5.82
CA TRP A 23 9.22 2.73 5.01
C TRP A 23 7.69 2.82 5.09
N ILE A 24 6.98 1.70 4.96
CA ILE A 24 5.52 1.65 5.12
C ILE A 24 5.11 2.05 6.53
N ALA A 25 5.80 1.55 7.56
CA ALA A 25 5.55 1.91 8.94
C ALA A 25 5.77 3.41 9.18
N GLY A 26 6.88 3.97 8.68
CA GLY A 26 7.15 5.41 8.77
C GLY A 26 6.10 6.25 8.03
N ALA A 27 5.66 5.81 6.85
CA ALA A 27 4.61 6.46 6.08
C ALA A 27 3.26 6.44 6.81
N LEU A 28 2.92 5.34 7.50
CA LEU A 28 1.72 5.23 8.33
C LEU A 28 1.82 6.07 9.60
N THR A 29 2.95 6.00 10.32
CA THR A 29 3.22 6.77 11.54
C THR A 29 3.20 8.28 11.27
N HIS A 30 3.60 8.71 10.07
CA HIS A 30 3.62 10.11 9.68
C HIS A 30 2.59 10.48 8.61
N PHE A 31 1.58 9.63 8.41
CA PHE A 31 0.57 9.83 7.36
C PHE A 31 -0.09 11.20 7.49
N GLY A 32 -0.44 11.63 8.71
CA GLY A 32 -1.04 12.96 8.93
C GLY A 32 -0.15 14.13 8.50
N LYS A 33 1.18 14.02 8.66
CA LYS A 33 2.14 15.05 8.22
C LYS A 33 2.28 15.07 6.70
N VAL A 34 2.35 13.90 6.08
CA VAL A 34 2.41 13.74 4.62
C VAL A 34 1.12 14.24 3.98
N TRP A 35 -0.03 13.86 4.55
CA TRP A 35 -1.34 14.35 4.13
C TRP A 35 -1.45 15.86 4.26
N GLY A 36 -1.01 16.42 5.38
CA GLY A 36 -1.04 17.86 5.64
C GLY A 36 -0.18 18.69 4.67
N SER A 37 0.94 18.13 4.19
CA SER A 37 1.84 18.82 3.25
C SER A 37 1.40 18.70 1.78
N MET A 38 0.46 17.82 1.46
CA MET A 38 -0.05 17.65 0.10
C MET A 38 -1.02 18.76 -0.29
N THR A 39 -0.92 19.20 -1.55
CA THR A 39 -1.95 20.02 -2.19
C THR A 39 -3.25 19.23 -2.34
N ASP A 40 -4.40 19.91 -2.44
CA ASP A 40 -5.69 19.23 -2.59
C ASP A 40 -5.76 18.37 -3.86
N ALA A 41 -5.06 18.78 -4.93
CA ALA A 41 -4.95 17.97 -6.14
C ALA A 41 -4.20 16.64 -5.89
N ASN A 42 -3.13 16.66 -5.09
CA ASN A 42 -2.36 15.46 -4.77
C ASN A 42 -3.10 14.56 -3.78
N LYS A 43 -3.82 15.13 -2.80
CA LYS A 43 -4.74 14.39 -1.93
C LYS A 43 -5.80 13.63 -2.73
N ARG A 44 -6.44 14.31 -3.71
CA ARG A 44 -7.42 13.67 -4.60
C ARG A 44 -6.83 12.56 -5.45
N ARG A 45 -5.61 12.73 -5.96
CA ARG A 45 -4.89 11.67 -6.71
C ARG A 45 -4.61 10.46 -5.83
N LEU A 46 -4.12 10.68 -4.61
CA LEU A 46 -3.84 9.62 -3.65
C LEU A 46 -5.11 8.86 -3.29
N LEU A 47 -6.20 9.56 -2.98
CA LEU A 47 -7.50 8.91 -2.69
C LEU A 47 -8.00 8.09 -3.89
N ARG A 48 -7.91 8.60 -5.12
CA ARG A 48 -8.30 7.84 -6.32
C ARG A 48 -7.43 6.60 -6.56
N ALA A 49 -6.19 6.60 -6.08
CA ALA A 49 -5.32 5.43 -6.16
C ALA A 49 -5.66 4.39 -5.09
N LEU A 50 -6.11 4.82 -3.91
CA LEU A 50 -6.37 3.96 -2.76
C LEU A 50 -7.81 3.48 -2.66
N VAL A 51 -8.78 4.21 -3.22
CA VAL A 51 -10.21 3.93 -3.10
C VAL A 51 -10.69 3.15 -4.32
N ALA A 52 -11.19 1.95 -4.08
CA ALA A 52 -11.80 1.09 -5.09
C ALA A 52 -13.24 1.51 -5.39
N SER A 53 -14.04 1.77 -4.36
CA SER A 53 -15.41 2.26 -4.51
C SER A 53 -15.82 3.12 -3.32
N VAL A 54 -16.80 4.00 -3.55
CA VAL A 54 -17.46 4.79 -2.50
C VAL A 54 -18.96 4.60 -2.68
N CYS A 55 -19.62 4.05 -1.67
CA CYS A 55 -21.07 3.97 -1.59
C CYS A 55 -21.55 4.91 -0.49
N VAL A 56 -22.46 5.81 -0.85
CA VAL A 56 -23.13 6.69 0.10
C VAL A 56 -24.57 6.20 0.24
N ASP A 57 -24.95 5.87 1.46
CA ASP A 57 -26.35 5.66 1.81
C ASP A 57 -26.97 7.06 2.03
N GLU A 58 -27.83 7.49 1.10
CA GLU A 58 -28.46 8.81 1.19
C GLU A 58 -29.55 8.88 2.28
N GLU A 59 -30.05 7.73 2.75
CA GLU A 59 -31.08 7.65 3.79
C GLU A 59 -30.48 7.78 5.19
N SER A 60 -29.36 7.09 5.45
CA SER A 60 -28.66 7.19 6.73
C SER A 60 -27.58 8.29 6.75
N GLY A 61 -27.13 8.73 5.58
CA GLY A 61 -25.98 9.62 5.42
C GLY A 61 -24.63 8.91 5.61
N ASP A 62 -24.61 7.58 5.71
CA ASP A 62 -23.38 6.82 5.92
C ASP A 62 -22.57 6.69 4.63
N CYS A 63 -21.26 6.81 4.77
CA CYS A 63 -20.31 6.65 3.68
C CYS A 63 -19.48 5.40 3.91
N THR A 64 -19.61 4.44 3.01
CA THR A 64 -18.77 3.24 2.97
C THR A 64 -17.72 3.41 1.88
N VAL A 65 -16.46 3.23 2.24
CA VAL A 65 -15.32 3.34 1.32
C VAL A 65 -14.63 1.98 1.24
N GLU A 66 -14.58 1.42 0.04
CA GLU A 66 -13.77 0.25 -0.24
C GLU A 66 -12.38 0.67 -0.68
N LEU A 67 -11.35 0.08 -0.07
CA LEU A 67 -9.96 0.35 -0.40
C LEU A 67 -9.40 -0.70 -1.34
N VAL A 68 -8.53 -0.27 -2.24
CA VAL A 68 -7.79 -1.11 -3.16
C VAL A 68 -6.88 -2.06 -2.37
N ASN A 69 -7.09 -3.36 -2.54
CA ASN A 69 -6.19 -4.37 -2.01
C ASN A 69 -5.07 -4.66 -3.03
N PHE A 70 -3.95 -3.95 -2.91
CA PHE A 70 -2.80 -4.12 -3.81
C PHE A 70 -2.20 -5.53 -3.77
N ALA A 71 -2.24 -6.22 -2.63
CA ALA A 71 -1.72 -7.59 -2.52
C ALA A 71 -2.60 -8.63 -3.24
N ALA A 72 -3.90 -8.35 -3.42
CA ALA A 72 -4.77 -9.18 -4.23
C ALA A 72 -4.57 -8.95 -5.74
N ILE A 73 -4.25 -7.71 -6.14
CA ILE A 73 -4.05 -7.32 -7.55
C ILE A 73 -2.80 -7.97 -8.14
N GLU A 74 -1.69 -8.05 -7.39
CA GLU A 74 -0.47 -8.71 -7.87
C GLU A 74 -0.68 -10.21 -8.10
N ARG A 75 -1.42 -10.91 -7.22
CA ARG A 75 -1.76 -12.33 -7.40
C ARG A 75 -2.63 -12.62 -8.63
N THR A 76 -3.43 -11.65 -9.09
CA THR A 76 -4.24 -11.82 -10.31
C THR A 76 -3.40 -11.67 -11.58
N LYS A 77 -2.33 -10.87 -11.54
CA LYS A 77 -1.42 -10.69 -12.69
C LYS A 77 -0.46 -11.86 -12.89
N GLU A 78 -0.05 -12.54 -11.82
CA GLU A 78 0.81 -13.74 -11.92
C GLU A 78 0.04 -14.98 -12.39
N ALA A 79 -1.30 -14.96 -12.32
CA ALA A 79 -2.18 -16.07 -12.69
C ALA A 79 -2.75 -15.98 -14.13
N ALA A 80 -2.37 -14.97 -14.91
CA ALA A 80 -2.82 -14.71 -16.29
C ALA A 80 -1.66 -14.82 -17.29
#